data_AF-A0A2W5NW03-F1
#
_entry.id   AF-A0A2W5NW03-F1
#
_cell.length_a   1.000
_cell.length_b   1.000
_cell.length_c   1.000
_cell.angle_alpha   90.00
_cell.angle_beta   90.00
_cell.angle_gamma   90.00
#
_symmetry.space_group_name_H-M   'P 1'
#
loop_
_entity.id
_entity.type
_entity.pdbx_description
1 polymer ?
#
loop_
_entity_poly.entity_id
_entity_poly.type
_entity_poly.pdbx_seq_one_letter_code
_entity_poly.pdbx_strand_id
1 'polypeptide(L)'
;MGRKLRDEDGGGIDPRAGSDDLSGLPAGESANDAADLLALAEYIYRCRRIRDEMLGADYFGEPAWDLLLGLYIGETRGRAPLGNLSTNTALRWQSVLETEGLVTRRTDGDAAGSNACLTAKGHALMRDYLRKAGSPAP
;
A
#
# COMPACT_ATOMS: atom_id res chain seq x y z
N MET A 1 50.26 -0.06 -37.05
CA MET A 1 51.09 0.06 -35.82
C MET A 1 50.74 1.35 -35.10
N GLY A 2 50.50 1.32 -33.79
CA GLY A 2 50.56 2.54 -32.95
C GLY A 2 49.28 2.87 -32.17
N ARG A 3 49.07 2.16 -31.06
CA ARG A 3 48.06 2.41 -30.03
C ARG A 3 48.34 3.69 -29.24
N LYS A 4 47.30 4.40 -28.82
CA LYS A 4 47.23 5.17 -27.55
C LYS A 4 45.76 5.49 -27.25
N LEU A 5 45.04 4.60 -26.56
CA LEU A 5 44.68 4.70 -25.13
C LEU A 5 44.63 6.14 -24.61
N ARG A 6 43.40 6.59 -24.38
CA ARG A 6 43.05 7.52 -23.31
C ARG A 6 41.89 6.89 -22.57
N ASP A 7 42.23 6.35 -21.41
CA ASP A 7 41.33 5.99 -20.33
C ASP A 7 40.92 7.29 -19.64
N GLU A 8 39.63 7.53 -19.45
CA GLU A 8 39.14 8.47 -18.44
C GLU A 8 38.05 7.81 -17.59
N ASP A 9 38.32 7.86 -16.29
CA ASP A 9 37.60 7.33 -15.14
C ASP A 9 36.11 7.72 -15.12
N GLY A 10 35.25 6.72 -14.92
CA GLY A 10 33.85 6.88 -14.58
C GLY A 10 33.55 6.11 -13.30
N GLY A 11 33.40 6.86 -12.21
CA GLY A 11 33.18 6.45 -10.81
C GLY A 11 32.41 5.14 -10.61
N GLY A 12 32.99 4.30 -9.75
CA GLY A 12 32.39 3.05 -9.27
C GLY A 12 31.01 3.29 -8.67
N ILE A 13 30.03 2.55 -9.18
CA ILE A 13 28.75 2.35 -8.50
C ILE A 13 28.99 1.25 -7.47
N ASP A 14 28.99 1.67 -6.22
CA ASP A 14 29.14 0.83 -5.03
C ASP A 14 28.00 -0.20 -4.97
N PRO A 15 28.25 -1.53 -5.04
CA PRO A 15 27.20 -2.54 -5.10
C PRO A 15 26.63 -2.90 -3.71
N ARG A 16 26.58 -1.95 -2.78
CA ARG A 16 26.26 -2.20 -1.36
C ARG A 16 25.27 -1.22 -0.71
N ALA A 17 24.21 -0.86 -1.42
CA ALA A 17 22.99 -0.36 -0.79
C ALA A 17 21.87 -1.37 -1.10
N GLY A 18 21.78 -2.45 -0.34
CA GLY A 18 21.06 -2.41 0.93
C GLY A 18 19.81 -3.26 0.77
N SER A 19 20.03 -4.55 0.49
CA SER A 19 19.02 -5.61 0.56
C SER A 19 18.78 -5.97 2.03
N ASP A 20 18.24 -5.02 2.78
CA ASP A 20 17.77 -5.14 4.17
C ASP A 20 16.71 -4.05 4.27
N ASP A 21 15.41 -4.31 4.39
CA ASP A 21 14.83 -4.95 5.55
C ASP A 21 13.33 -5.19 5.28
N LEU A 22 12.95 -6.41 4.93
CA LEU A 22 11.54 -6.84 4.95
C LEU A 22 11.13 -7.34 6.35
N SER A 23 11.95 -7.12 7.39
CA SER A 23 11.68 -7.51 8.78
C SER A 23 11.12 -6.35 9.64
N GLY A 24 10.32 -5.47 9.02
CA GLY A 24 9.55 -4.44 9.70
C GLY A 24 8.19 -4.89 10.25
N LEU A 25 7.88 -6.19 10.30
CA LEU A 25 6.71 -6.67 11.03
C LEU A 25 6.97 -6.48 12.53
N PRO A 26 6.21 -5.65 13.25
CA PRO A 26 6.43 -5.46 14.67
C PRO A 26 6.33 -6.80 15.40
N ALA A 27 7.36 -7.08 16.18
CA ALA A 27 7.45 -8.23 17.07
C ALA A 27 6.23 -8.24 18.00
N GLY A 28 5.26 -9.12 17.73
CA GLY A 28 4.04 -9.28 18.54
C GLY A 28 2.80 -9.73 17.79
N GLU A 29 2.79 -9.69 16.45
CA GLU A 29 1.64 -10.15 15.66
C GLU A 29 1.70 -11.66 15.41
N SER A 30 0.74 -12.40 15.95
CA SER A 30 0.57 -13.80 15.55
C SER A 30 0.06 -13.84 14.12
N ALA A 31 0.45 -14.85 13.34
CA ALA A 31 -0.05 -15.01 11.96
C ALA A 31 -1.60 -15.06 11.90
N ASN A 32 -2.24 -15.53 12.97
CA ASN A 32 -3.70 -15.50 13.13
C ASN A 32 -4.25 -14.06 13.25
N ASP A 33 -3.59 -13.17 13.98
CA ASP A 33 -4.04 -11.78 14.12
C ASP A 33 -4.05 -11.07 12.77
N ALA A 34 -2.99 -11.28 11.97
CA ALA A 34 -2.92 -10.71 10.62
C ALA A 34 -4.03 -11.25 9.70
N ALA A 35 -4.37 -12.53 9.82
CA ALA A 35 -5.47 -13.14 9.07
C ALA A 35 -6.84 -12.58 9.49
N ASP A 36 -7.05 -12.38 10.80
CA ASP A 36 -8.29 -11.81 11.34
C ASP A 36 -8.46 -10.34 10.90
N LEU A 37 -7.39 -9.54 10.96
CA LEU A 37 -7.41 -8.15 10.49
C LEU A 37 -7.66 -8.06 8.98
N LEU A 38 -7.08 -8.97 8.19
CA LEU A 38 -7.35 -9.07 6.76
C LEU A 38 -8.83 -9.40 6.49
N ALA A 39 -9.38 -10.40 7.17
CA ALA A 39 -10.78 -10.78 7.02
C ALA A 39 -11.72 -9.61 7.37
N LEU A 40 -11.40 -8.86 8.43
CA LEU A 40 -12.15 -7.66 8.80
C LEU A 40 -12.03 -6.55 7.76
N ALA A 41 -10.83 -6.28 7.24
CA ALA A 41 -10.63 -5.29 6.19
C ALA A 41 -11.44 -5.61 4.93
N GLU A 42 -11.45 -6.88 4.51
CA GLU A 42 -12.24 -7.36 3.38
C GLU A 42 -13.74 -7.23 3.62
N TYR A 43 -14.20 -7.54 4.84
CA TYR A 43 -15.58 -7.37 5.22
C TYR A 43 -16.00 -5.89 5.13
N ILE A 44 -15.22 -4.98 5.71
CA ILE A 44 -15.49 -3.54 5.66
C ILE A 44 -15.51 -3.05 4.20
N TYR A 45 -14.50 -3.41 3.41
CA TYR A 45 -14.44 -3.04 2.00
C TYR A 45 -15.68 -3.54 1.23
N ARG A 46 -16.08 -4.80 1.45
CA ARG A 46 -17.28 -5.38 0.83
C ARG A 46 -18.55 -4.64 1.24
N CYS A 47 -18.74 -4.35 2.53
CA CYS A 47 -19.88 -3.57 3.00
C CYS A 47 -19.99 -2.24 2.27
N ARG A 48 -18.86 -1.57 2.02
CA ARG A 48 -18.83 -0.30 1.29
C ARG A 48 -19.26 -0.46 -0.16
N ARG A 49 -18.74 -1.47 -0.86
CA ARG A 49 -19.15 -1.79 -2.24
C ARG A 49 -20.64 -2.12 -2.35
N ILE A 50 -21.19 -2.85 -1.38
CA ILE A 50 -22.64 -3.13 -1.31
C ILE A 50 -23.45 -1.83 -1.18
N ARG A 51 -22.98 -0.85 -0.39
CA ARG A 51 -23.66 0.46 -0.31
C ARG A 51 -23.69 1.15 -1.67
N ASP A 52 -22.56 1.17 -2.38
CA ASP A 52 -22.47 1.79 -3.71
C ASP A 52 -23.40 1.11 -4.73
N GLU A 53 -23.49 -0.23 -4.68
CA GLU A 53 -24.34 -1.02 -5.55
C GLU A 53 -25.84 -0.83 -5.26
N MET A 54 -26.21 -0.78 -3.98
CA MET A 54 -27.61 -0.69 -3.56
C MET A 54 -28.17 0.73 -3.60
N LEU A 55 -27.36 1.73 -3.25
CA LEU A 55 -27.80 3.11 -3.06
C LEU A 55 -27.26 4.04 -4.15
N GLY A 56 -26.27 3.61 -4.91
CA GLY A 56 -25.58 4.43 -5.91
C GLY A 56 -24.27 5.00 -5.36
N ALA A 57 -23.23 5.00 -6.19
CA ALA A 57 -21.88 5.44 -5.83
C ALA A 57 -21.76 6.95 -5.53
N ASP A 58 -22.75 7.75 -5.93
CA ASP A 58 -22.71 9.21 -5.78
C ASP A 58 -23.02 9.68 -4.35
N TYR A 59 -23.59 8.81 -3.52
CA TYR A 59 -24.04 9.17 -2.18
C TYR A 59 -22.97 8.98 -1.10
N PHE A 60 -21.99 8.09 -1.31
CA PHE A 60 -20.96 7.75 -0.32
C PHE A 60 -19.57 8.01 -0.87
N GLY A 61 -19.15 9.28 -0.83
CA GLY A 61 -17.86 9.72 -1.36
C GLY A 61 -16.70 9.58 -0.37
N GLU A 62 -16.22 8.36 -0.14
CA GLU A 62 -15.02 8.14 0.71
C GLU A 62 -13.85 7.47 -0.04
N PRO A 63 -13.47 7.96 -1.24
CA PRO A 63 -12.46 7.33 -2.08
C PRO A 63 -11.08 7.21 -1.43
N ALA A 64 -10.68 8.17 -0.58
CA ALA A 64 -9.40 8.08 0.15
C ALA A 64 -9.33 6.85 1.05
N TRP A 65 -10.45 6.54 1.71
CA TRP A 65 -10.55 5.39 2.59
C TRP A 65 -10.58 4.08 1.83
N ASP A 66 -11.31 4.04 0.71
CA ASP A 66 -11.37 2.85 -0.14
C ASP A 66 -9.99 2.53 -0.76
N LEU A 67 -9.18 3.56 -1.06
CA LEU A 67 -7.78 3.39 -1.46
C LEU A 67 -6.94 2.74 -0.36
N LEU A 68 -7.04 3.25 0.88
CA LEU A 68 -6.28 2.70 2.02
C LEU A 68 -6.65 1.23 2.28
N LEU A 69 -7.95 0.90 2.27
CA LEU A 69 -8.42 -0.48 2.40
C LEU A 69 -7.93 -1.37 1.25
N GLY A 70 -8.06 -0.89 0.01
CA GLY A 70 -7.65 -1.63 -1.17
C GLY A 70 -6.16 -1.95 -1.19
N LEU A 71 -5.32 -0.97 -0.82
CA LEU A 71 -3.87 -1.14 -0.68
C LEU A 71 -3.53 -2.12 0.45
N TYR A 72 -4.12 -1.94 1.63
CA TYR A 72 -3.90 -2.84 2.77
C TYR A 72 -4.21 -4.30 2.41
N ILE A 73 -5.40 -4.56 1.87
CA ILE A 73 -5.82 -5.92 1.48
C ILE A 73 -4.90 -6.50 0.41
N GLY A 74 -4.54 -5.72 -0.61
CA GLY A 74 -3.64 -6.16 -1.67
C GLY A 74 -2.27 -6.56 -1.12
N GLU A 75 -1.67 -5.70 -0.31
CA GLU A 75 -0.36 -5.90 0.27
C GLU A 75 -0.32 -7.08 1.25
N THR A 76 -1.31 -7.21 2.14
CA THR A 76 -1.40 -8.35 3.06
C THR A 76 -1.61 -9.69 2.33
N ARG A 77 -2.30 -9.69 1.19
CA ARG A 77 -2.49 -10.88 0.34
C ARG A 77 -1.31 -11.18 -0.59
N GLY A 78 -0.35 -10.25 -0.74
CA GLY A 78 0.67 -10.32 -1.79
C GLY A 78 0.07 -10.27 -3.20
N ARG A 79 -1.03 -9.54 -3.40
CA ARG A 79 -1.75 -9.39 -4.67
C ARG A 79 -1.91 -7.92 -5.05
N ALA A 80 -2.43 -7.67 -6.24
CA ALA A 80 -2.82 -6.32 -6.63
C ALA A 80 -3.89 -5.75 -5.67
N PRO A 81 -3.86 -4.43 -5.39
CA PRO A 81 -4.87 -3.76 -4.59
C PRO A 81 -6.28 -3.94 -5.12
N LEU A 82 -7.27 -3.89 -4.23
CA LEU A 82 -8.67 -3.89 -4.64
C LEU A 82 -9.09 -2.50 -5.12
N GLY A 83 -9.91 -2.46 -6.18
CA GLY A 83 -10.43 -1.22 -6.76
C GLY A 83 -9.54 -0.60 -7.84
N ASN A 84 -10.01 0.50 -8.43
CA ASN A 84 -9.32 1.15 -9.54
C ASN A 84 -8.47 2.35 -9.07
N LEU A 85 -7.17 2.09 -8.91
CA LEU A 85 -6.16 3.07 -8.50
C LEU A 85 -5.75 4.06 -9.60
N SER A 86 -6.20 3.88 -10.85
CA SER A 86 -5.79 4.71 -12.00
C SER A 86 -6.83 5.76 -12.41
N THR A 87 -7.93 5.90 -11.68
CA THR A 87 -8.90 6.98 -11.92
C THR A 87 -8.32 8.35 -11.52
N ASN A 88 -8.74 9.44 -12.17
CA ASN A 88 -8.32 10.80 -11.78
C ASN A 88 -8.62 11.09 -10.30
N THR A 89 -9.75 10.58 -9.80
CA THR A 89 -10.10 10.65 -8.38
C THR A 89 -9.11 9.89 -7.52
N ALA A 90 -8.77 8.65 -7.87
CA ALA A 90 -7.79 7.85 -7.15
C ALA A 90 -6.40 8.50 -7.12
N LEU A 91 -5.92 9.01 -8.27
CA LEU A 91 -4.63 9.67 -8.37
C LEU A 91 -4.56 10.94 -7.51
N ARG A 92 -5.64 11.74 -7.50
CA ARG A 92 -5.74 12.92 -6.62
C ARG A 92 -5.59 12.52 -5.15
N TRP A 93 -6.31 11.49 -4.71
CA TRP A 93 -6.24 11.04 -3.32
C TRP A 93 -4.93 10.35 -2.98
N GLN A 94 -4.28 9.65 -3.92
CA GLN A 94 -2.92 9.14 -3.74
C GLN A 94 -1.95 10.27 -3.42
N SER A 95 -1.98 11.37 -4.18
CA SER A 95 -1.11 12.53 -3.88
C SER A 95 -1.38 13.15 -2.51
N VAL A 96 -2.65 13.20 -2.08
CA VAL A 96 -2.99 13.68 -0.72
C VAL A 96 -2.45 12.73 0.34
N LEU A 97 -2.70 11.43 0.22
CA LEU A 97 -2.23 10.41 1.17
C LEU A 97 -0.71 10.29 1.19
N GLU A 98 -0.04 10.58 0.07
CA GLU A 98 1.41 10.66 -0.04
C GLU A 98 1.97 11.86 0.72
N THR A 99 1.33 13.03 0.59
CA THR A 99 1.68 14.22 1.38
C THR A 99 1.53 13.97 2.88
N GLU A 100 0.51 13.21 3.29
CA GLU A 100 0.28 12.82 4.68
C GLU A 100 1.22 11.69 5.18
N GLY A 101 2.04 11.14 4.29
CA GLY A 101 2.98 10.05 4.57
C GLY A 101 2.30 8.71 4.88
N LEU A 102 1.07 8.49 4.41
CA LEU A 102 0.32 7.24 4.59
C LEU A 102 0.54 6.27 3.42
N VAL A 103 0.75 6.81 2.23
CA VAL A 103 0.99 6.08 1.00
C VAL A 103 2.30 6.60 0.40
N THR A 104 3.00 5.78 -0.36
CA THR A 104 4.14 6.20 -1.18
C THR A 104 3.98 5.66 -2.59
N ARG A 105 4.46 6.43 -3.58
CA ARG A 105 4.47 5.97 -4.97
C ARG A 105 5.47 4.83 -5.14
N ARG A 106 5.01 3.73 -5.72
CA ARG A 106 5.87 2.61 -6.14
C ARG A 106 6.49 2.96 -7.48
N THR A 107 7.81 2.85 -7.58
CA THR A 107 8.56 3.05 -8.82
C THR A 107 8.50 1.80 -9.70
N ASP A 108 8.49 2.00 -11.02
CA ASP A 108 8.37 0.93 -12.03
C ASP A 108 9.44 -0.16 -11.85
N GLY A 109 9.00 -1.38 -11.53
CA GLY A 109 9.87 -2.55 -11.33
C GLY A 109 9.25 -3.65 -10.46
N ASP A 110 8.31 -3.30 -9.60
CA ASP A 110 7.62 -4.24 -8.71
C ASP A 110 6.46 -4.95 -9.42
N ALA A 111 6.51 -6.28 -9.48
CA ALA A 111 5.57 -7.16 -10.19
C ALA A 111 4.11 -7.14 -9.70
N ALA A 112 3.77 -6.28 -8.73
CA ALA A 112 2.47 -6.23 -8.05
C ALA A 112 1.51 -5.16 -8.60
N GLY A 113 1.69 -4.68 -9.83
CA GLY A 113 0.67 -4.00 -10.64
C GLY A 113 0.04 -2.73 -10.07
N SER A 114 0.61 -2.14 -9.01
CA SER A 114 0.11 -0.94 -8.35
C SER A 114 1.16 0.16 -8.35
N ASN A 115 0.75 1.38 -8.69
CA ASN A 115 1.61 2.57 -8.68
C ASN A 115 1.82 3.14 -7.27
N ALA A 116 1.21 2.55 -6.24
CA ALA A 116 1.24 3.03 -4.87
C ALA A 116 1.29 1.85 -3.87
N CYS A 117 1.91 2.09 -2.72
CA CYS A 117 1.89 1.19 -1.56
C CYS A 117 1.74 1.98 -0.25
N LEU A 118 1.26 1.30 0.80
CA LEU A 118 1.21 1.88 2.14
C LEU A 118 2.61 2.07 2.70
N THR A 119 2.83 3.19 3.39
CA THR A 119 4.04 3.36 4.21
C THR A 119 3.92 2.54 5.49
N ALA A 120 5.02 2.40 6.24
CA ALA A 120 4.98 1.79 7.57
C ALA A 120 3.96 2.48 8.50
N LYS A 121 3.84 3.81 8.40
CA LYS A 121 2.84 4.60 9.13
C LYS A 121 1.42 4.25 8.67
N GLY A 122 1.18 4.16 7.36
CA GLY A 122 -0.11 3.76 6.80
C GLY A 122 -0.55 2.38 7.28
N HIS A 123 0.36 1.40 7.23
CA HIS A 123 0.12 0.05 7.75
C HIS A 123 -0.20 0.02 9.24
N ALA A 124 0.57 0.73 10.06
CA ALA A 124 0.33 0.80 11.49
C ALA A 124 -1.07 1.37 11.79
N LEU A 125 -1.45 2.48 11.14
CA LEU A 125 -2.76 3.10 11.33
C LEU A 125 -3.90 2.20 10.87
N MET A 126 -3.75 1.49 9.75
CA MET A 126 -4.77 0.55 9.27
C MET A 126 -4.98 -0.58 10.26
N ARG A 127 -3.90 -1.17 10.79
CA ARG A 127 -4.01 -2.23 11.81
C ARG A 127 -4.63 -1.73 13.10
N ASP A 128 -4.24 -0.54 13.58
CA ASP A 128 -4.82 0.05 14.78
C ASP A 128 -6.31 0.34 14.61
N TYR A 129 -6.70 0.86 13.46
CA TYR A 129 -8.11 1.05 13.11
C TYR A 129 -8.85 -0.29 13.11
N LEU A 130 -8.34 -1.30 12.42
CA LEU A 130 -9.00 -2.61 12.30
C LEU A 130 -9.13 -3.30 13.66
N ARG A 131 -8.11 -3.24 14.51
CA ARG A 131 -8.19 -3.73 15.90
C ARG A 131 -9.29 -3.04 16.69
N LYS A 132 -9.38 -1.71 16.59
CA LYS A 132 -10.43 -0.94 17.27
C LYS A 132 -11.82 -1.23 16.72
N ALA A 133 -11.95 -1.39 15.40
CA ALA A 133 -13.21 -1.70 14.74
C ALA A 133 -13.70 -3.13 15.00
N GLY A 134 -12.77 -4.08 15.16
CA GLY A 134 -13.07 -5.47 15.49
C GLY A 134 -13.30 -5.73 16.98
N SER A 135 -12.87 -4.83 17.85
CA SER A 135 -13.20 -4.89 19.27
C SER A 135 -14.71 -4.70 19.44
N PRO A 136 -15.40 -5.56 20.21
CA PRO A 136 -16.79 -5.28 20.58
C PRO A 136 -16.86 -3.91 21.25
N ALA A 137 -17.88 -3.12 20.87
CA ALA A 137 -18.14 -1.84 21.51
C ALA A 137 -18.34 -2.06 23.03
N PRO A 138 -17.88 -1.13 23.89
CA PRO A 138 -18.05 -1.23 25.34
C PRO A 138 -19.52 -1.21 25.77
#